data_AF-A0A7Y3DIQ8-F1
#
_entry.id   AF-A0A7Y3DIQ8-F1
#
_cell.length_a   1.000
_cell.length_b   1.000
_cell.length_c   1.000
_cell.angle_alpha   90.00
_cell.angle_beta   90.00
_cell.angle_gamma   90.00
#
_symmetry.space_group_name_H-M   'P 1'
#
loop_
_entity.id
_entity.type
_entity.pdbx_description
1 polymer ?
#
loop_
_entity_poly.entity_id
_entity_poly.type
_entity_poly.pdbx_seq_one_letter_code
_entity_poly.pdbx_strand_id
1 'polypeptide(L)'
;ATAAGMQNLLLGRQQMSVYKPIKNEAGVAAAAALALARGESLDSVTSEFDFAVSTLNNGTNDIPFFALTPIGVTADNIAETVIADGFRTVDEICTDEVTANATETEALAEVCG
;
A
#
# COMPACT_ATOMS: atom_id res chain seq x y z
N ALA A 1 -4.48 4.79 0.74
CA ALA A 1 -4.23 5.77 -0.33
C ALA A 1 -5.43 5.91 -1.28
N THR A 2 -6.45 6.69 -0.91
CA THR A 2 -7.53 7.05 -1.84
C THR A 2 -7.06 8.13 -2.82
N ALA A 3 -7.72 8.28 -3.98
CA ALA A 3 -7.41 9.37 -4.92
C ALA A 3 -7.49 10.74 -4.22
N ALA A 4 -8.60 11.02 -3.52
CA ALA A 4 -8.75 12.23 -2.72
C ALA A 4 -7.66 12.42 -1.65
N GLY A 5 -7.17 11.32 -1.06
CA GLY A 5 -6.06 11.38 -0.12
C GLY A 5 -4.76 11.84 -0.79
N MET A 6 -4.45 11.33 -1.98
CA MET A 6 -3.25 11.72 -2.73
C MET A 6 -3.35 13.17 -3.22
N GLN A 7 -4.53 13.57 -3.69
CA GLN A 7 -4.83 14.97 -4.03
C GLN A 7 -4.62 15.90 -2.83
N ASN A 8 -5.10 15.50 -1.65
CA ASN A 8 -4.91 16.28 -0.42
C ASN A 8 -3.45 16.40 0.03
N LEU A 9 -2.60 15.40 -0.27
CA LEU A 9 -1.15 15.51 -0.02
C LEU A 9 -0.55 16.63 -0.88
N LEU A 10 -0.83 16.64 -2.19
CA LEU A 10 -0.32 17.66 -3.12
C LEU A 10 -0.89 19.07 -2.82
N LEU A 11 -2.13 19.14 -2.34
CA LEU A 11 -2.78 20.39 -1.92
C LEU A 11 -2.37 20.88 -0.52
N GLY A 12 -1.48 20.15 0.18
CA GLY A 12 -1.05 20.51 1.54
C GLY A 12 -2.15 20.37 2.61
N ARG A 13 -3.27 19.70 2.29
CA ARG A 13 -4.42 19.48 3.19
C ARG A 13 -4.24 18.28 4.12
N GLN A 14 -3.31 17.40 3.77
CA GLN A 14 -2.97 16.19 4.51
C GLN A 14 -1.45 16.01 4.47
N GLN A 15 -0.84 15.55 5.56
CA GLN A 15 0.62 15.39 5.63
C GLN A 15 1.12 14.03 5.12
N MET A 16 0.38 12.96 5.40
CA MET A 16 0.77 11.61 5.02
C MET A 16 -0.44 10.70 4.83
N SER A 17 -0.24 9.59 4.12
CA SER A 17 -1.14 8.43 4.08
C SER A 17 -0.34 7.16 4.39
N VAL A 18 -1.04 6.07 4.68
CA VAL A 18 -0.45 4.73 4.75
C VAL A 18 -1.01 3.92 3.59
N TYR A 19 -0.13 3.43 2.74
CA TYR A 19 -0.44 2.53 1.65
C TYR A 19 -0.20 1.08 2.06
N LYS A 20 -1.19 0.24 1.79
CA LYS A 20 -1.16 -1.20 2.02
C LYS A 20 -1.48 -1.87 0.68
N PRO A 21 -0.48 -2.43 -0.02
CA PRO A 21 -0.71 -3.01 -1.34
C PRO A 21 -1.64 -4.22 -1.26
N ILE A 22 -2.84 -4.08 -1.82
CA ILE A 22 -3.86 -5.15 -1.82
C ILE A 22 -3.35 -6.37 -2.58
N LYS A 23 -2.58 -6.16 -3.65
CA LYS A 23 -1.96 -7.23 -4.43
C LYS A 23 -1.06 -8.11 -3.56
N ASN A 24 -0.26 -7.50 -2.69
CA ASN A 24 0.66 -8.22 -1.80
C ASN A 24 -0.11 -9.02 -0.76
N GLU A 25 -1.09 -8.38 -0.10
CA GLU A 25 -1.94 -9.05 0.90
C GLU A 25 -2.69 -10.25 0.28
N ALA A 26 -3.26 -10.06 -0.92
CA ALA A 26 -3.97 -11.12 -1.63
C ALA A 26 -3.04 -12.26 -2.06
N GLY A 27 -1.82 -11.95 -2.53
CA GLY A 27 -0.84 -12.96 -2.94
C GLY A 27 -0.39 -13.85 -1.78
N VAL A 28 -0.02 -13.24 -0.65
CA VAL A 28 0.37 -13.99 0.56
C VAL A 28 -0.81 -14.80 1.10
N ALA A 29 -2.02 -14.23 1.14
CA ALA A 29 -3.22 -14.94 1.56
C ALA A 29 -3.54 -16.15 0.67
N ALA A 30 -3.39 -16.03 -0.65
CA ALA A 30 -3.59 -17.13 -1.58
C ALA A 30 -2.55 -18.25 -1.37
N ALA A 31 -1.27 -17.90 -1.16
CA ALA A 31 -0.21 -18.87 -0.87
C ALA A 31 -0.48 -19.63 0.44
N ALA A 32 -0.89 -18.92 1.50
CA ALA A 32 -1.28 -19.53 2.77
C ALA A 32 -2.50 -20.45 2.63
N ALA A 33 -3.53 -20.01 1.88
CA ALA A 33 -4.72 -20.82 1.63
C ALA A 33 -4.39 -22.13 0.89
N LEU A 34 -3.47 -22.08 -0.09
CA LEU A 34 -3.02 -23.27 -0.81
C LEU A 34 -2.25 -24.24 0.08
N ALA A 35 -1.35 -23.74 0.95
CA ALA A 35 -0.63 -24.56 1.91
C ALA A 35 -1.62 -25.28 2.86
N LEU A 36 -2.57 -24.54 3.44
CA LEU A 36 -3.61 -25.10 4.30
C LEU A 36 -4.46 -26.16 3.58
N ALA A 37 -4.87 -25.89 2.33
CA ALA A 37 -5.66 -26.83 1.53
C ALA A 37 -4.91 -28.14 1.24
N ARG A 38 -3.57 -28.10 1.20
CA ARG A 38 -2.70 -29.26 1.00
C ARG A 38 -2.28 -29.94 2.31
N GLY A 39 -2.64 -29.37 3.46
CA GLY A 39 -2.19 -29.84 4.77
C GLY A 39 -0.70 -29.56 5.05
N GLU A 40 -0.13 -28.57 4.37
CA GLU A 40 1.26 -28.13 4.56
C GLU A 40 1.36 -27.18 5.77
N SER A 41 2.57 -27.05 6.34
CA SER A 41 2.82 -26.07 7.40
C SER A 41 2.73 -24.64 6.88
N LEU A 42 2.23 -23.71 7.68
CA LEU A 42 2.28 -22.28 7.33
C LEU A 42 3.71 -21.73 7.27
N ASP A 43 4.68 -22.40 7.92
CA ASP A 43 6.09 -22.04 7.84
C ASP A 43 6.70 -22.32 6.46
N SER A 44 6.07 -23.15 5.62
CA SER A 44 6.52 -23.42 4.24
C SER A 44 5.93 -22.47 3.21
N VAL A 45 5.07 -21.52 3.63
CA VAL A 45 4.51 -20.52 2.73
C VAL A 45 5.64 -19.65 2.19
N THR A 46 5.66 -19.50 0.88
CA THR A 46 6.55 -18.59 0.16
C THR A 46 5.71 -17.71 -0.75
N SER A 47 6.17 -16.49 -0.98
CA SER A 47 5.49 -15.50 -1.83
C SER A 47 6.56 -14.66 -2.53
N GLU A 48 6.20 -14.07 -3.68
CA GLU A 48 6.99 -13.01 -4.31
C GLU A 48 6.95 -11.70 -3.50
N PHE A 49 5.98 -11.57 -2.60
CA PHE A 49 5.81 -10.42 -1.72
C PHE A 49 6.46 -10.67 -0.36
N ASP A 50 7.12 -9.64 0.18
CA ASP A 50 7.78 -9.70 1.48
C ASP A 50 6.78 -9.75 2.64
N PHE A 51 7.06 -10.61 3.62
CA PHE A 51 6.29 -10.73 4.86
C PHE A 51 7.15 -11.36 5.96
N ALA A 52 6.80 -11.08 7.22
CA ALA A 52 7.31 -11.81 8.38
C ALA A 52 6.23 -12.74 8.94
N VAL A 53 6.62 -13.88 9.50
CA VAL A 53 5.71 -14.75 10.26
C VAL A 53 5.81 -14.38 11.74
N SER A 54 4.66 -14.20 12.38
CA SER A 54 4.58 -13.93 13.81
C SER A 54 3.29 -14.54 14.37
N THR A 55 2.99 -14.28 15.64
CA THR A 55 1.88 -14.89 16.35
C THR A 55 1.08 -13.83 17.11
N LEU A 56 -0.25 -13.88 16.99
CA LEU A 56 -1.18 -13.01 17.70
C LEU A 56 -2.09 -13.84 18.59
N ASN A 57 -2.14 -13.52 19.88
CA ASN A 57 -3.09 -14.14 20.80
C ASN A 57 -4.48 -13.50 20.61
N ASN A 58 -5.51 -14.32 20.35
CA ASN A 58 -6.89 -13.84 20.17
C ASN A 58 -7.73 -13.89 21.47
N GLY A 59 -7.09 -14.04 22.63
CA GLY A 59 -7.72 -14.24 23.93
C GLY A 59 -7.99 -15.72 24.28
N THR A 60 -7.72 -16.65 23.36
CA THR A 60 -7.86 -18.09 23.60
C THR A 60 -6.68 -18.88 23.05
N ASN A 61 -6.27 -18.59 21.82
CA ASN A 61 -5.18 -19.28 21.15
C ASN A 61 -4.18 -18.28 20.58
N ASP A 62 -2.95 -18.75 20.43
CA ASP A 62 -1.89 -18.10 19.69
C ASP A 62 -2.04 -18.45 18.19
N ILE A 63 -2.37 -17.45 17.38
CA ILE A 63 -2.69 -17.61 15.95
C ILE A 63 -1.50 -17.13 15.11
N PRO A 64 -0.93 -17.99 14.25
CA PRO A 64 0.06 -17.56 13.28
C PRO A 64 -0.52 -16.49 12.35
N PHE A 65 0.21 -15.42 12.13
CA PHE A 65 -0.18 -14.37 11.19
C PHE A 65 1.00 -13.93 10.32
N PHE A 66 0.69 -13.59 9.08
CA PHE A 66 1.63 -13.06 8.10
C PHE A 66 1.62 -11.52 8.19
N ALA A 67 2.72 -10.94 8.66
CA ALA A 67 2.90 -9.51 8.86
C ALA A 67 3.52 -8.89 7.59
N LEU A 68 2.72 -8.18 6.81
CA LEU A 68 3.22 -7.38 5.69
C LEU A 68 3.54 -5.96 6.15
N THR A 69 4.60 -5.38 5.58
CA THR A 69 5.06 -4.03 5.92
C THR A 69 4.25 -2.98 5.15
N PRO A 70 3.53 -2.07 5.83
CA PRO A 70 2.85 -0.97 5.17
C PRO A 70 3.85 0.08 4.69
N ILE A 71 3.47 0.85 3.66
CA ILE A 71 4.30 1.88 3.04
C ILE A 71 3.77 3.26 3.45
N GLY A 72 4.62 4.12 3.99
CA GLY A 72 4.30 5.52 4.25
C GLY A 72 4.29 6.34 2.96
N VAL A 73 3.25 7.13 2.73
CA VAL A 73 3.11 7.97 1.54
C VAL A 73 3.02 9.44 1.95
N THR A 74 3.87 10.27 1.39
CA THR A 74 3.88 11.74 1.48
C THR A 74 3.74 12.34 0.08
N ALA A 75 3.66 13.66 -0.05
CA ALA A 75 3.67 14.30 -1.36
C ALA A 75 4.91 13.89 -2.18
N ASP A 76 6.06 13.79 -1.52
CA ASP A 76 7.36 13.53 -2.16
C ASP A 76 7.54 12.14 -2.76
N ASN A 77 6.69 11.16 -2.42
CA ASN A 77 6.88 9.77 -2.86
C ASN A 77 5.62 9.15 -3.46
N ILE A 78 4.64 9.95 -3.88
CA ILE A 78 3.40 9.44 -4.52
C ILE A 78 3.74 8.68 -5.80
N ALA A 79 4.64 9.22 -6.62
CA ALA A 79 5.08 8.62 -7.88
C ALA A 79 5.72 7.23 -7.66
N GLU A 80 6.67 7.14 -6.73
CA GLU A 80 7.42 5.92 -6.43
C GLU A 80 6.62 4.84 -5.70
N THR A 81 5.48 5.20 -5.10
CA THR A 81 4.66 4.29 -4.30
C THR A 81 3.40 3.86 -5.06
N VAL A 82 2.32 4.62 -4.93
CA VAL A 82 0.99 4.20 -5.40
C VAL A 82 0.84 4.26 -6.92
N ILE A 83 1.61 5.11 -7.60
CA ILE A 83 1.61 5.19 -9.07
C ILE A 83 2.51 4.12 -9.67
N ALA A 84 3.76 3.99 -9.19
CA ALA A 84 4.68 2.95 -9.66
C ALA A 84 4.13 1.53 -9.46
N ASP A 85 3.41 1.28 -8.37
CA ASP A 85 2.74 -0.01 -8.13
C ASP A 85 1.45 -0.18 -8.95
N GLY A 86 1.05 0.83 -9.73
CA GLY A 86 -0.16 0.82 -10.57
C GLY A 86 -1.47 0.85 -9.77
N PHE A 87 -1.41 1.17 -8.48
CA PHE A 87 -2.58 1.24 -7.61
C PHE A 87 -3.42 2.50 -7.85
N ARG A 88 -2.78 3.57 -8.30
CA ARG A 88 -3.42 4.82 -8.74
C ARG A 88 -2.84 5.25 -10.07
N THR A 89 -3.68 5.92 -10.84
CA THR A 89 -3.28 6.57 -12.09
C THR A 89 -2.99 8.05 -11.86
N VAL A 90 -2.16 8.62 -12.74
CA VAL A 90 -1.90 10.06 -12.79
C VAL A 90 -3.21 10.83 -12.97
N ASP A 91 -4.09 10.38 -13.86
CA ASP A 91 -5.38 11.03 -14.15
C ASP A 91 -6.31 11.11 -12.92
N GLU A 92 -6.28 10.12 -12.03
CA GLU A 92 -7.04 10.16 -10.77
C GLU A 92 -6.50 11.22 -9.79
N ILE A 93 -5.21 11.56 -9.87
CA ILE A 93 -4.52 12.41 -8.91
C ILE A 93 -4.42 13.85 -9.42
N CYS A 94 -4.10 14.02 -10.70
CA CYS A 94 -3.80 15.30 -11.34
C CYS A 94 -5.07 15.95 -11.91
N THR A 95 -6.04 16.23 -11.03
CA THR A 95 -7.27 16.93 -11.41
C THR A 95 -7.01 18.43 -11.64
N ASP A 96 -7.96 19.11 -12.30
CA ASP A 96 -7.89 20.57 -12.53
C ASP A 96 -7.66 21.35 -11.23
N GLU A 97 -8.28 20.95 -10.12
CA GLU A 97 -8.06 21.59 -8.81
C GLU A 97 -6.61 21.42 -8.34
N VAL A 98 -6.06 20.21 -8.43
CA VAL A 98 -4.69 19.90 -7.97
C VAL A 98 -3.67 20.68 -8.78
N THR A 99 -3.77 20.63 -10.10
CA THR A 99 -2.85 21.35 -10.99
C THR A 99 -2.90 22.87 -10.78
N ALA A 100 -4.05 23.42 -10.41
CA ALA A 100 -4.22 24.86 -10.17
C ALA A 100 -3.81 25.33 -8.76
N ASN A 101 -3.82 24.46 -7.74
CA ASN A 101 -3.75 24.89 -6.33
C ASN A 101 -2.73 24.13 -5.46
N ALA A 102 -1.97 23.18 -6.00
CA ALA A 102 -1.00 22.42 -5.21
C ALA A 102 0.10 23.32 -4.62
N THR A 103 0.49 23.01 -3.39
CA THR A 103 1.49 23.77 -2.62
C THR A 103 2.88 23.14 -2.70
N GLU A 104 2.97 21.86 -3.07
CA GLU A 104 4.20 21.09 -3.20
C GLU A 104 4.63 21.03 -4.68
N THR A 105 5.25 22.11 -5.17
CA THR A 105 5.51 22.32 -6.61
C THR A 105 6.44 21.27 -7.23
N GLU A 106 7.43 20.77 -6.48
CA GLU A 106 8.38 19.74 -6.97
C GLU A 106 7.68 18.39 -7.12
N ALA A 107 6.95 17.94 -6.09
CA ALA A 107 6.14 16.72 -6.13
C ALA A 107 5.04 16.80 -7.20
N LEU A 108 4.41 17.97 -7.35
CA LEU A 108 3.42 18.19 -8.41
C LEU A 108 4.04 18.04 -9.80
N ALA A 109 5.23 18.60 -10.04
CA ALA A 109 5.89 18.49 -11.33
C ALA A 109 6.31 17.04 -11.65
N GLU A 110 6.70 16.27 -10.64
CA GLU A 110 7.05 14.86 -10.81
C GLU A 110 5.82 13.98 -11.11
N VAL A 111 4.69 14.27 -10.46
CA VAL A 111 3.48 13.44 -10.55
C VAL A 111 2.57 13.86 -11.72
N CYS A 112 2.48 15.16 -12.01
CA CYS A 112 1.51 15.76 -12.93
C CYS A 112 2.13 16.54 -14.10
N GLY A 113 3.46 16.55 -14.24
CA GLY A 113 4.20 17.26 -15.29
C GLY A 113 4.46 16.47 -16.56
#